data_AF-A0A954BXV7-F1
#
_entry.id   AF-A0A954BXV7-F1
#
_cell.length_a   1.000
_cell.length_b   1.000
_cell.length_c   1.000
_cell.angle_alpha   90.00
_cell.angle_beta   90.00
_cell.angle_gamma   90.00
#
_symmetry.space_group_name_H-M   'P 1'
#
loop_
_entity.id
_entity.type
_entity.pdbx_description
1 polymer ?
#
loop_
_entity_poly.entity_id
_entity_poly.type
_entity_poly.pdbx_seq_one_letter_code
_entity_poly.pdbx_strand_id
1 'polypeptide(L)'
;MSNQSSLSDQLRALLPEPNEEITAALEKVAQLEHEHSAAVEQARIERAFLLRAPREGLLYPGDALKLEDVVPKLREAGDAEQALEDVFSSLRSSRPYLFAKPPASPANQKLSEPDPERLRSVLKHGSLTRQVQEIRRRNRR
;
A
#
# COMPACT_ATOMS: atom_id res chain seq x y z
N MET A 1 -12.57 -27.67 10.56
CA MET A 1 -12.81 -26.28 10.97
C MET A 1 -13.56 -26.34 12.27
N SER A 2 -12.93 -25.92 13.36
CA SER A 2 -13.54 -25.96 14.70
C SER A 2 -14.63 -24.90 14.74
N ASN A 3 -15.90 -25.29 14.82
CA ASN A 3 -17.00 -24.39 15.18
C ASN A 3 -16.78 -23.96 16.64
N GLN A 4 -15.91 -22.98 16.86
CA GLN A 4 -15.83 -22.31 18.15
C GLN A 4 -17.05 -21.39 18.23
N SER A 5 -17.92 -21.65 19.19
CA SER A 5 -19.03 -20.77 19.55
C SER A 5 -18.50 -19.37 19.93
N SER A 6 -19.27 -18.32 19.67
CA SER A 6 -18.89 -16.95 20.05
C SER A 6 -18.67 -16.84 21.57
N LEU A 7 -17.87 -15.87 22.03
CA LEU A 7 -17.67 -15.61 23.45
C LEU A 7 -19.01 -15.28 24.12
N SER A 8 -19.87 -14.50 23.46
CA SER A 8 -21.22 -14.22 23.97
C SER A 8 -22.07 -15.49 24.13
N ASP A 9 -21.99 -16.45 23.20
CA ASP A 9 -22.66 -17.76 23.34
C ASP A 9 -22.06 -18.62 24.47
N GLN A 10 -20.74 -18.62 24.61
CA GLN A 10 -20.05 -19.32 25.70
C GLN A 10 -20.44 -18.73 27.06
N LEU A 11 -20.50 -17.41 27.18
CA LEU A 11 -20.92 -16.71 28.40
C LEU A 11 -22.39 -16.99 28.71
N ARG A 12 -23.27 -16.97 27.70
CA ARG A 12 -24.69 -17.28 27.88
C ARG A 12 -24.91 -18.70 28.40
N ALA A 13 -24.08 -19.66 28.00
CA ALA A 13 -24.16 -21.05 28.48
C ALA A 13 -23.64 -21.25 29.92
N LEU A 14 -22.83 -20.33 30.45
CA LEU A 14 -22.22 -20.42 31.78
C LEU A 14 -22.93 -19.58 32.85
N LEU A 15 -23.70 -18.58 32.44
CA LEU A 15 -24.39 -17.68 33.35
C LEU A 15 -25.74 -18.28 33.82
N PRO A 16 -26.15 -18.01 35.08
CA PRO A 16 -27.48 -18.35 35.56
C PRO A 16 -28.56 -17.58 34.78
N GLU A 17 -29.83 -17.99 34.95
CA GLU A 17 -31.03 -17.38 34.34
C GLU A 17 -30.86 -15.87 34.09
N PRO A 18 -30.98 -15.40 32.83
CA PRO A 18 -30.63 -14.04 32.47
C PRO A 18 -31.56 -13.05 33.17
N ASN A 19 -30.99 -12.19 34.01
CA ASN A 19 -31.64 -10.96 34.46
C ASN A 19 -31.37 -9.83 33.44
N GLU A 20 -32.04 -8.69 33.61
CA GLU A 20 -31.92 -7.56 32.66
C GLU A 20 -30.47 -7.07 32.53
N GLU A 21 -29.71 -7.04 33.63
CA GLU A 21 -28.30 -6.61 33.64
C GLU A 21 -27.38 -7.58 32.87
N ILE A 22 -27.56 -8.89 33.08
CA ILE A 22 -26.83 -9.95 32.36
C ILE A 22 -27.15 -9.90 30.88
N THR A 23 -28.42 -9.68 30.52
CA THR A 23 -28.86 -9.60 29.12
C THR A 23 -28.20 -8.41 28.42
N ALA A 24 -28.26 -7.22 29.01
CA ALA A 24 -27.63 -6.02 28.46
C ALA A 24 -26.09 -6.16 28.36
N ALA A 25 -25.46 -6.82 29.33
CA ALA A 25 -24.02 -7.09 29.28
C ALA A 25 -23.65 -8.06 28.14
N LEU A 26 -24.43 -9.14 27.94
CA LEU A 26 -24.22 -10.10 26.85
C LEU A 26 -24.44 -9.48 25.47
N GLU A 27 -25.44 -8.61 25.31
CA GLU A 27 -25.65 -7.85 24.07
C GLU A 27 -24.46 -6.93 23.75
N LYS A 28 -23.92 -6.26 24.77
CA LYS A 28 -22.72 -5.43 24.61
C LYS A 28 -21.50 -6.25 24.21
N VAL A 29 -21.32 -7.45 24.78
CA VAL A 29 -20.25 -8.36 24.38
C VAL A 29 -20.43 -8.78 22.92
N ALA A 30 -21.64 -9.20 22.53
CA ALA A 30 -21.91 -9.59 21.15
C ALA A 30 -21.66 -8.45 20.15
N GLN A 31 -22.01 -7.21 20.51
CA GLN A 31 -21.70 -6.03 19.71
C GLN A 31 -20.18 -5.84 19.56
N LEU A 32 -19.43 -5.92 20.66
CA LEU A 32 -17.97 -5.78 20.63
C LEU A 32 -17.29 -6.89 19.83
N GLU A 33 -17.81 -8.12 19.89
CA GLU A 33 -17.34 -9.22 19.05
C GLU A 33 -17.56 -8.95 17.56
N HIS A 34 -18.74 -8.41 17.21
CA HIS A 34 -19.04 -8.04 15.83
C HIS A 34 -18.11 -6.92 15.33
N GLU A 35 -17.93 -5.86 16.12
CA GLU A 35 -17.01 -4.76 15.82
C GLU A 35 -15.57 -5.26 15.68
N HIS A 36 -15.12 -6.14 16.58
CA HIS A 36 -13.80 -6.73 16.51
C HIS A 36 -13.62 -7.59 15.25
N SER A 37 -14.60 -8.44 14.93
CA SER A 37 -14.58 -9.27 13.72
C SER A 37 -14.49 -8.41 12.45
N ALA A 38 -15.28 -7.34 12.37
CA ALA A 38 -15.23 -6.40 11.25
C ALA A 38 -13.87 -5.68 11.14
N ALA A 39 -13.27 -5.29 12.27
CA ALA A 39 -11.95 -4.67 12.30
C ALA A 39 -10.83 -5.65 11.89
N VAL A 40 -10.91 -6.91 12.30
CA VAL A 40 -9.95 -7.96 11.92
C VAL A 40 -10.03 -8.24 10.42
N GLU A 41 -11.24 -8.38 9.87
CA GLU A 41 -11.42 -8.57 8.43
C GLU A 41 -10.90 -7.37 7.64
N GLN A 42 -11.16 -6.15 8.09
CA GLN A 42 -10.59 -4.95 7.50
C GLN A 42 -9.06 -4.98 7.47
N ALA A 43 -8.43 -5.25 8.60
CA ALA A 43 -6.97 -5.30 8.71
C ALA A 43 -6.38 -6.40 7.81
N ARG A 44 -7.09 -7.53 7.66
CA ARG A 44 -6.70 -8.62 6.75
C ARG A 44 -6.72 -8.17 5.30
N ILE A 45 -7.78 -7.48 4.87
CA ILE A 45 -7.95 -6.96 3.52
C ILE A 45 -6.86 -5.91 3.20
N GLU A 46 -6.66 -4.94 4.09
CA GLU A 46 -5.64 -3.90 3.93
C GLU A 46 -4.24 -4.52 3.83
N ARG A 47 -3.95 -5.51 4.67
CA ARG A 47 -2.68 -6.25 4.62
C ARG A 47 -2.50 -6.96 3.28
N ALA A 48 -3.52 -7.61 2.75
CA ALA A 48 -3.45 -8.28 1.45
C ALA A 48 -3.15 -7.29 0.31
N PHE A 49 -3.82 -6.14 0.32
CA PHE A 49 -3.54 -5.05 -0.62
C PHE A 49 -2.09 -4.56 -0.52
N LEU A 50 -1.61 -4.26 0.69
CA LEU A 50 -0.24 -3.77 0.92
C LEU A 50 0.83 -4.78 0.51
N LEU A 51 0.57 -6.09 0.67
CA LEU A 51 1.50 -7.14 0.26
C LEU A 51 1.59 -7.27 -1.27
N ARG A 52 0.49 -7.03 -1.98
CA ARG A 52 0.43 -7.13 -3.44
C ARG A 52 0.92 -5.85 -4.14
N ALA A 53 0.69 -4.69 -3.54
CA ALA A 53 0.98 -3.39 -4.13
C ALA A 53 2.41 -3.18 -4.67
N PRO A 54 3.50 -3.64 -4.00
CA PRO A 54 4.85 -3.54 -4.56
C PRO A 54 5.04 -4.34 -5.84
N ARG A 55 4.38 -5.50 -5.97
CA ARG A 55 4.46 -6.36 -7.16
C ARG A 55 3.74 -5.73 -8.35
N GLU A 56 2.67 -5.00 -8.09
CA GLU A 56 1.91 -4.24 -9.07
C GLU A 56 2.61 -2.92 -9.45
N GLY A 57 3.68 -2.52 -8.74
CA GLY A 57 4.44 -1.30 -9.00
C GLY A 57 3.82 -0.02 -8.42
N LEU A 58 2.97 -0.13 -7.39
CA LEU A 58 2.32 1.01 -6.76
C LEU A 58 3.32 1.79 -5.87
N LEU A 59 3.42 3.11 -6.05
CA LEU A 59 4.42 3.95 -5.38
C LEU A 59 4.10 4.22 -3.90
N TYR A 60 2.82 4.47 -3.59
CA TYR A 60 2.36 4.83 -2.24
C TYR A 60 1.12 4.01 -1.83
N PRO A 61 1.30 2.73 -1.46
CA PRO A 61 0.18 1.85 -1.16
C PRO A 61 -0.70 2.31 0.01
N GLY A 62 -0.09 2.90 1.03
CA GLY A 62 -0.82 3.43 2.19
C GLY A 62 -1.72 4.63 1.86
N ASP A 63 -1.35 5.44 0.86
CA ASP A 63 -2.18 6.55 0.41
C ASP A 63 -3.28 6.08 -0.55
N ALA A 64 -3.01 5.06 -1.36
CA ALA A 64 -4.02 4.44 -2.21
C ALA A 64 -5.15 3.77 -1.40
N LEU A 65 -4.85 3.22 -0.22
CA LEU A 65 -5.88 2.65 0.67
C LEU A 65 -6.85 3.70 1.22
N LYS A 66 -6.44 4.97 1.29
CA LYS A 66 -7.30 6.07 1.76
C LYS A 66 -8.31 6.52 0.70
N LEU A 67 -8.24 5.98 -0.52
CA LEU A 67 -9.21 6.25 -1.56
C LEU A 67 -10.54 5.61 -1.17
N GLU A 68 -11.61 6.40 -1.21
CA GLU A 68 -12.96 6.01 -0.78
C GLU A 68 -13.47 4.76 -1.50
N ASP A 69 -12.99 4.49 -2.72
CA ASP A 69 -13.43 3.36 -3.54
C ASP A 69 -12.63 2.06 -3.33
N VAL A 70 -11.50 2.07 -2.63
CA VAL A 70 -10.62 0.90 -2.53
C VAL A 70 -11.10 -0.11 -1.50
N VAL A 71 -11.31 0.33 -0.26
CA VAL A 71 -11.74 -0.56 0.83
C VAL A 71 -13.12 -1.19 0.59
N PRO A 72 -14.15 -0.44 0.14
CA PRO A 72 -15.46 -1.03 -0.14
C PRO A 72 -15.41 -2.11 -1.23
N LYS A 73 -14.70 -1.85 -2.33
CA LYS A 73 -14.54 -2.83 -3.42
C LYS A 73 -13.87 -4.12 -2.96
N LEU A 74 -12.91 -4.03 -2.04
CA LEU A 74 -12.26 -5.21 -1.48
C LEU A 74 -13.16 -6.00 -0.51
N ARG A 75 -14.14 -5.35 0.14
CA ARG A 75 -15.10 -5.99 1.04
C ARG A 75 -16.28 -6.65 0.31
N GLU A 76 -16.73 -6.06 -0.79
CA GLU A 76 -17.91 -6.53 -1.53
C GLU A 76 -17.63 -7.80 -2.34
N ALA A 77 -16.38 -8.08 -2.64
CA ALA A 77 -15.99 -9.23 -3.43
C ALA A 77 -15.99 -10.52 -2.61
N GLY A 78 -16.71 -11.54 -3.09
CA GLY A 78 -16.71 -12.88 -2.49
C GLY A 78 -15.39 -13.65 -2.66
N ASP A 79 -14.54 -13.25 -3.62
CA ASP A 79 -13.19 -13.78 -3.81
C ASP A 79 -12.17 -12.65 -3.64
N ALA A 80 -11.31 -12.78 -2.62
CA ALA A 80 -10.32 -11.78 -2.26
C ALA A 80 -9.25 -11.56 -3.34
N GLU A 81 -8.86 -12.59 -4.10
CA GLU A 81 -7.83 -12.44 -5.14
C GLU A 81 -8.39 -11.70 -6.35
N GLN A 82 -9.65 -12.01 -6.72
CA GLN A 82 -10.34 -11.29 -7.78
C GLN A 82 -10.58 -9.82 -7.39
N ALA A 83 -10.97 -9.57 -6.13
CA ALA A 83 -11.15 -8.22 -5.60
C ALA A 83 -9.88 -7.37 -5.75
N LEU A 84 -8.74 -7.96 -5.40
CA LEU A 84 -7.45 -7.30 -5.51
C LEU A 84 -7.12 -7.00 -6.97
N GLU A 85 -7.31 -7.96 -7.89
CA GLU A 85 -7.09 -7.74 -9.32
C GLU A 85 -7.95 -6.60 -9.87
N ASP A 86 -9.23 -6.59 -9.53
CA ASP A 86 -10.20 -5.58 -9.99
C ASP A 86 -9.82 -4.19 -9.47
N VAL A 87 -9.44 -4.10 -8.19
CA VAL A 87 -8.97 -2.85 -7.58
C VAL A 87 -7.68 -2.36 -8.24
N PHE A 88 -6.67 -3.22 -8.42
CA PHE A 88 -5.43 -2.81 -9.09
C PHE A 88 -5.66 -2.42 -10.55
N SER A 89 -6.51 -3.13 -11.27
CA SER A 89 -6.90 -2.79 -12.64
C SER A 89 -7.66 -1.47 -12.72
N SER A 90 -8.57 -1.22 -11.78
CA SER A 90 -9.28 0.06 -11.63
C SER A 90 -8.29 1.20 -11.32
N LEU A 91 -7.32 0.98 -10.43
CA LEU A 91 -6.31 1.99 -10.12
C LEU A 91 -5.40 2.26 -11.32
N ARG A 92 -4.98 1.23 -12.06
CA ARG A 92 -4.14 1.38 -13.27
C ARG A 92 -4.84 2.21 -14.36
N SER A 93 -6.13 1.99 -14.56
CA SER A 93 -6.92 2.69 -15.58
C SER A 93 -7.30 4.11 -15.17
N SER A 94 -7.80 4.30 -13.95
CA SER A 94 -8.28 5.60 -13.47
C SER A 94 -7.17 6.53 -12.96
N ARG A 95 -6.10 5.96 -12.39
CA ARG A 95 -5.05 6.69 -11.66
C ARG A 95 -3.66 6.14 -12.01
N PRO A 96 -3.26 6.11 -13.30
CA PRO A 96 -2.00 5.51 -13.74
C PRO A 96 -0.77 6.15 -13.10
N TYR A 97 -0.85 7.41 -12.66
CA TYR A 97 0.22 8.14 -11.98
C TYR A 97 0.59 7.57 -10.60
N LEU A 98 -0.24 6.71 -10.00
CA LEU A 98 0.07 6.01 -8.75
C LEU A 98 1.07 4.88 -8.95
N PHE A 99 1.27 4.44 -10.19
CA PHE A 99 2.16 3.35 -10.54
C PHE A 99 3.51 3.89 -11.03
N ALA A 100 4.58 3.20 -10.67
CA ALA A 100 5.88 3.44 -11.25
C ALA A 100 5.77 3.29 -12.77
N LYS A 101 6.28 4.27 -13.51
CA LYS A 101 6.40 4.13 -14.96
C LYS A 101 7.24 2.89 -15.24
N PRO A 102 6.85 2.00 -16.18
CA PRO A 102 7.72 0.94 -16.61
C PRO A 102 9.06 1.56 -17.01
N PRO A 103 10.20 0.94 -16.63
CA PRO A 103 11.49 1.49 -16.99
C PRO A 103 11.51 1.72 -18.50
N ALA A 104 11.83 2.95 -18.90
CA ALA A 104 11.89 3.34 -20.29
C ALA A 104 13.04 2.61 -20.99
N SER A 105 12.80 1.35 -21.38
CA SER A 105 13.73 0.45 -22.07
C SER A 105 15.04 0.15 -21.30
N PRO A 106 15.59 -1.08 -21.35
CA PRO A 106 16.88 -1.40 -20.73
C PRO A 106 18.06 -0.58 -21.29
N ALA A 107 17.87 0.17 -22.38
CA ALA A 107 18.87 1.06 -22.96
C ALA A 107 19.26 2.26 -22.08
N ASN A 108 18.44 2.64 -21.09
CA ASN A 108 18.69 3.82 -20.24
C ASN A 108 19.27 3.50 -18.84
N GLN A 109 19.50 2.23 -18.50
CA GLN A 109 20.13 1.86 -17.22
C GLN A 109 21.66 2.05 -17.18
N LYS A 110 22.30 2.47 -18.29
CA LYS A 110 23.76 2.72 -18.33
C LYS A 110 24.20 4.13 -17.91
N LEU A 111 23.37 4.89 -17.21
CA LEU A 111 23.70 6.28 -16.81
C LEU A 111 23.71 6.53 -15.29
N SER A 112 23.67 5.49 -14.46
CA SER A 112 23.66 5.66 -12.99
C SER A 112 24.76 4.91 -12.25
N GLU A 113 25.92 4.71 -12.86
CA GLU A 113 27.15 4.46 -12.12
C GLU A 113 28.19 5.53 -12.48
N PRO A 114 28.64 6.36 -11.53
CA PRO A 114 29.76 7.25 -11.77
C PRO A 114 31.02 6.42 -11.92
N ASP A 115 31.42 6.18 -13.16
CA ASP A 115 32.66 5.48 -13.50
C ASP A 115 33.86 6.19 -12.84
N PRO A 116 34.55 5.55 -11.87
CA PRO A 116 35.64 6.17 -11.13
C PRO A 116 36.84 6.50 -12.03
N GLU A 117 36.94 5.90 -13.21
CA GLU A 117 37.99 6.23 -14.19
C GLU A 117 37.71 7.54 -14.91
N ARG A 118 36.42 7.87 -15.17
CA ARG A 118 36.02 9.17 -15.72
C ARG A 118 36.26 10.31 -14.74
N LEU A 119 36.07 10.09 -13.44
CA LEU A 119 36.38 11.11 -12.41
C LEU A 119 37.89 11.38 -12.32
N ARG A 120 38.74 10.35 -12.51
CA ARG A 120 40.20 10.49 -12.51
C ARG A 120 40.73 11.17 -13.78
N SER A 121 40.09 11.00 -14.93
CA SER A 121 40.49 11.67 -16.18
C SER A 121 40.16 13.17 -16.16
N VAL A 122 39.05 13.56 -15.53
CA VAL A 122 38.65 14.97 -15.34
C VAL A 122 39.59 15.70 -14.37
N LEU A 123 40.13 15.01 -13.36
CA LEU A 123 41.14 15.57 -12.46
C LEU A 123 42.53 15.71 -13.09
N LYS A 124 42.89 14.83 -14.05
CA LYS A 124 44.20 14.90 -14.75
C LYS A 124 44.25 15.96 -15.85
N HIS A 125 43.14 16.24 -16.51
CA HIS A 125 43.06 17.27 -17.54
C HIS A 125 42.18 18.40 -17.03
N GLY A 126 42.78 19.39 -16.37
CA GLY A 126 42.15 20.59 -15.80
C GLY A 126 41.34 21.42 -16.81
N SER A 127 40.23 20.87 -17.29
CA SER A 127 39.36 21.41 -18.33
C SER A 127 38.12 22.10 -17.74
N LEU A 128 37.90 21.98 -16.43
CA LEU A 128 36.87 22.72 -15.69
C LEU A 128 37.06 24.25 -15.77
N THR A 129 38.26 24.74 -16.11
CA THR A 129 38.51 26.18 -16.25
C THR A 129 38.06 26.77 -17.59
N ARG A 130 37.97 25.97 -18.68
CA ARG A 130 37.53 26.50 -20.00
C ARG A 130 36.01 26.57 -20.13
N GLN A 131 35.28 25.53 -19.71
CA GLN A 131 33.82 25.54 -19.81
C GLN A 131 33.16 26.57 -18.88
N VAL A 132 33.72 26.81 -17.68
CA VAL A 132 33.22 27.87 -16.77
C VAL A 132 33.51 29.28 -17.30
N GLN A 133 34.60 29.48 -18.07
CA GLN A 133 34.89 30.76 -18.72
C GLN A 133 34.00 31.03 -19.93
N GLU A 134 33.62 30.01 -20.71
CA GLU A 134 32.68 30.16 -21.83
C GLU A 134 31.26 30.49 -21.37
N ILE A 135 30.78 29.87 -20.29
CA ILE A 135 29.45 30.17 -19.72
C ILE A 135 29.37 31.62 -19.22
N ARG A 136 30.43 32.13 -18.58
CA ARG A 136 30.47 33.54 -18.14
C ARG A 136 30.53 34.56 -19.29
N ARG A 137 31.03 34.18 -20.47
CA ARG A 137 31.04 35.06 -21.65
C ARG A 137 29.69 35.12 -22.36
N ARG A 138 28.92 34.01 -22.37
CA ARG A 138 27.58 33.98 -22.98
C ARG A 138 26.54 34.78 -22.20
N ASN A 139 26.64 34.86 -20.87
CA ASN A 139 25.68 35.62 -20.05
C ASN A 139 26.00 37.13 -19.93
N ARG A 140 26.93 37.66 -20.75
CA ARG A 140 27.29 39.09 -20.79
C ARG A 140 27.05 39.74 -22.16
N ARG A 141 26.33 39.09 -23.08
CA ARG A 141 25.89 39.66 -24.35
C ARG A 141 24.44 39.33 -24.63
#